data_AF-A0A954RSZ9-F1
#
_entry.id   AF-A0A954RSZ9-F1
#
_cell.length_a   1.000
_cell.length_b   1.000
_cell.length_c   1.000
_cell.angle_alpha   90.00
_cell.angle_beta   90.00
_cell.angle_gamma   90.00
#
_symmetry.space_group_name_H-M   'P 1'
#
loop_
_entity.id
_entity.type
_entity.pdbx_description
1 polymer ?
#
loop_
_entity_poly.entity_id
_entity_poly.type
_entity_poly.pdbx_seq_one_letter_code
_entity_poly.pdbx_strand_id
1 'polypeptide(L)'
;MSYSEWVDNEIKKLVAEHGAVPPPWFLYPETHPYQIGWRMGTMESYSSIFSRWWEKQQADWNEAQRIDYFRKWPPPPRWLTWMLDVVW
;
A
#
# COMPACT_ATOMS: atom_id res chain seq x y z
N MET A 1 3.42 -9.54 -21.53
CA MET A 1 3.45 -8.59 -20.39
C MET A 1 4.25 -9.24 -19.28
N SER A 2 5.34 -8.61 -18.87
CA SER A 2 6.15 -9.05 -17.72
C SER A 2 5.45 -8.73 -16.40
N TYR A 3 5.88 -9.36 -15.31
CA TYR A 3 5.37 -9.06 -13.97
C TYR A 3 5.57 -7.59 -13.60
N SER A 4 6.74 -7.03 -13.94
CA SER A 4 7.04 -5.62 -13.69
C SER A 4 6.09 -4.68 -14.43
N GLU A 5 5.83 -4.94 -15.72
CA GLU A 5 4.88 -4.16 -16.51
C GLU A 5 3.44 -4.27 -15.96
N TRP A 6 3.06 -5.46 -15.50
CA TRP A 6 1.75 -5.67 -14.86
C TRP A 6 1.62 -4.84 -13.58
N VAL A 7 2.62 -4.88 -12.69
CA VAL A 7 2.62 -4.08 -11.45
C VAL A 7 2.52 -2.59 -11.76
N ASP A 8 3.28 -2.09 -12.74
CA ASP A 8 3.22 -0.66 -13.12
C ASP A 8 1.85 -0.26 -13.67
N ASN A 9 1.18 -1.15 -14.41
CA ASN A 9 -0.17 -0.90 -14.90
C ASN A 9 -1.21 -0.91 -13.77
N GLU A 10 -1.10 -1.82 -12.80
CA GLU A 10 -1.99 -1.82 -11.63
C GLU A 10 -1.79 -0.59 -10.75
N ILE A 11 -0.55 -0.13 -10.56
CA ILE A 11 -0.27 1.14 -9.86
C ILE A 11 -0.98 2.30 -10.58
N LYS A 12 -0.81 2.42 -11.90
CA LYS A 12 -1.46 3.49 -12.68
C LYS A 12 -2.98 3.46 -12.53
N LYS A 13 -3.58 2.27 -12.55
CA LYS A 13 -5.02 2.09 -12.38
C LYS A 13 -5.48 2.56 -11.00
N LEU A 14 -4.84 2.10 -9.93
CA LEU A 14 -5.19 2.47 -8.55
C LEU A 14 -5.00 3.97 -8.30
N VAL A 15 -3.93 4.56 -8.84
CA VAL A 15 -3.70 6.01 -8.75
C VAL A 15 -4.76 6.78 -9.52
N ALA A 16 -5.17 6.33 -10.71
CA ALA A 16 -6.23 6.97 -11.47
C ALA A 16 -7.59 6.91 -10.76
N GLU A 17 -7.88 5.81 -10.07
CA GLU A 17 -9.16 5.59 -9.39
C GLU A 17 -9.25 6.27 -8.02
N HIS A 18 -8.16 6.25 -7.24
CA HIS A 18 -8.17 6.67 -5.83
C HIS A 18 -7.27 7.88 -5.54
N GLY A 19 -6.53 8.37 -6.55
CA GLY A 19 -5.53 9.44 -6.44
C GLY A 19 -4.18 9.00 -5.87
N ALA A 20 -4.08 7.79 -5.33
CA ALA A 20 -2.86 7.14 -4.84
C ALA A 20 -3.13 5.63 -4.73
N VAL A 21 -2.10 4.80 -4.55
CA VAL A 21 -2.32 3.39 -4.22
C VAL A 21 -2.87 3.33 -2.79
N PRO A 22 -4.06 2.75 -2.55
CA PRO A 22 -4.63 2.67 -1.21
C PRO A 22 -3.78 1.81 -0.26
N PRO A 23 -3.94 1.93 1.06
CA PRO A 23 -3.28 1.03 1.99
C PRO A 23 -4.00 -0.33 2.03
N PRO A 24 -3.34 -1.39 2.53
CA PRO A 24 -3.90 -2.75 2.59
C PRO A 24 -5.31 -2.88 3.16
N TRP A 25 -5.62 -2.16 4.24
CA TRP A 25 -6.93 -2.21 4.90
C TRP A 25 -8.06 -1.56 4.10
N PHE A 26 -7.75 -0.76 3.08
CA PHE A 26 -8.78 -0.17 2.22
C PHE A 26 -9.39 -1.24 1.30
N LEU A 27 -8.55 -2.10 0.69
CA LEU A 27 -9.03 -3.18 -0.18
C LEU A 27 -9.36 -4.47 0.58
N TYR A 28 -8.69 -4.71 1.69
CA TYR A 28 -8.84 -5.92 2.50
C TYR A 28 -9.21 -5.55 3.95
N PRO A 29 -10.41 -4.97 4.17
CA PRO A 29 -10.80 -4.44 5.48
C PRO A 29 -10.79 -5.53 6.55
N GLU A 30 -11.24 -6.75 6.26
CA GLU A 30 -11.35 -7.84 7.24
C GLU A 30 -10.06 -8.63 7.45
N THR A 31 -8.98 -8.28 6.76
CA THR A 31 -7.73 -9.03 6.81
C THR A 31 -6.81 -8.50 7.93
N HIS A 32 -6.25 -9.41 8.73
CA HIS A 32 -5.22 -9.09 9.71
C HIS A 32 -3.85 -8.90 9.02
N PRO A 33 -2.99 -7.95 9.44
CA PRO A 33 -1.66 -7.73 8.84
C PRO A 33 -0.72 -8.96 8.90
N TYR A 34 -1.03 -9.95 9.74
CA TYR A 34 -0.24 -11.17 9.91
C TYR A 34 -0.88 -12.41 9.27
N GLN A 35 -1.95 -12.26 8.49
CA GLN A 35 -2.52 -13.40 7.77
C GLN A 35 -1.55 -13.94 6.72
N ILE A 36 -1.58 -15.27 6.52
CA ILE A 36 -0.69 -15.97 5.58
C ILE A 36 -0.85 -15.48 4.14
N GLY A 37 -2.03 -14.97 3.77
CA GLY A 37 -2.30 -14.45 2.43
C GLY A 37 -1.38 -13.30 2.00
N TRP A 38 -0.82 -12.52 2.93
CA TRP A 38 0.17 -11.50 2.58
C TRP A 38 1.50 -12.07 2.05
N ARG A 39 1.71 -13.39 2.20
CA ARG A 39 2.90 -14.12 1.74
C ARG A 39 2.59 -15.07 0.58
N MET A 40 1.35 -15.10 0.09
CA MET A 40 0.97 -15.92 -1.05
C MET A 40 -0.26 -15.39 -1.78
N GLY A 41 -0.19 -15.32 -3.11
CA GLY A 41 -1.35 -15.12 -3.98
C GLY A 41 -1.71 -13.65 -4.21
N THR A 42 -3.00 -13.32 -4.17
CA THR A 42 -3.50 -11.99 -4.57
C THR A 42 -3.10 -10.89 -3.57
N MET A 43 -3.12 -11.19 -2.27
CA MET A 43 -2.71 -10.26 -1.21
C MET A 43 -1.20 -10.00 -1.24
N GLU A 44 -0.36 -11.02 -1.48
CA GLU A 44 1.07 -10.84 -1.73
C GLU A 44 1.33 -9.96 -2.96
N SER A 45 0.59 -10.20 -4.05
CA SER A 45 0.70 -9.38 -5.26
C SER A 45 0.36 -7.91 -4.98
N TYR A 46 -0.64 -7.67 -4.13
CA TYR A 46 -0.98 -6.32 -3.68
C TYR A 46 0.11 -5.70 -2.80
N SER A 47 0.71 -6.46 -1.88
CA SER A 47 1.87 -6.00 -1.11
C SER A 47 2.99 -5.53 -2.03
N SER A 48 3.32 -6.28 -3.09
CA SER A 48 4.34 -5.88 -4.07
C SER A 48 3.97 -4.59 -4.82
N ILE A 49 2.69 -4.43 -5.20
CA ILE A 49 2.18 -3.20 -5.81
C ILE A 49 2.33 -2.01 -4.87
N PHE A 50 1.90 -2.16 -3.62
CA PHE A 50 1.98 -1.13 -2.61
C PHE A 50 3.44 -0.74 -2.34
N SER A 51 4.31 -1.72 -2.05
CA SER A 51 5.72 -1.47 -1.75
C SER A 51 6.43 -0.74 -2.89
N ARG A 52 6.23 -1.17 -4.14
CA ARG A 52 6.86 -0.52 -5.30
C ARG A 52 6.38 0.92 -5.51
N TRP A 53 5.10 1.20 -5.24
CA TRP A 53 4.58 2.55 -5.29
C TRP A 53 5.09 3.41 -4.13
N TRP A 54 5.12 2.84 -2.92
CA TRP A 54 5.53 3.51 -1.70
C TRP A 54 7.02 3.87 -1.69
N GLU A 55 7.90 2.99 -2.17
CA GLU A 55 9.34 3.26 -2.32
C GLU A 55 9.59 4.54 -3.15
N LYS A 56 8.82 4.75 -4.22
CA LYS A 56 8.89 6.00 -5.01
C LYS A 56 8.43 7.20 -4.21
N GLN A 57 7.33 7.06 -3.46
CA GLN A 57 6.82 8.14 -2.63
C GLN A 57 7.79 8.47 -1.49
N GLN A 58 8.45 7.48 -0.88
CA GLN A 58 9.44 7.74 0.15
C GLN A 58 10.65 8.52 -0.37
N ALA A 59 11.06 8.30 -1.63
CA ALA A 59 12.11 9.07 -2.26
C ALA A 59 11.72 10.54 -2.49
N ASP A 60 10.45 10.80 -2.84
CA ASP A 60 9.99 12.13 -3.25
C ASP A 60 9.30 12.94 -2.11
N TRP A 61 8.70 12.25 -1.14
CA TRP A 61 7.86 12.83 -0.08
C TRP A 61 8.60 12.98 1.24
N ASN A 62 8.36 14.11 1.90
CA ASN A 62 8.75 14.30 3.28
C ASN A 62 7.80 13.58 4.26
N GLU A 63 8.18 13.56 5.55
CA GLU A 63 7.40 12.89 6.60
C GLU A 63 5.95 13.41 6.69
N ALA A 64 5.74 14.73 6.60
CA ALA A 64 4.40 15.31 6.68
C ALA A 64 3.47 14.80 5.57
N GLN A 65 3.99 14.67 4.35
CA GLN A 65 3.25 14.12 3.21
C GLN A 65 2.93 12.63 3.39
N ARG A 66 3.85 11.84 3.95
CA ARG A 66 3.61 10.42 4.30
C ARG A 66 2.55 10.28 5.39
N ILE A 67 2.55 11.17 6.38
CA ILE A 67 1.50 11.21 7.42
C ILE A 67 0.15 11.62 6.82
N ASP A 68 0.11 12.63 5.95
CA ASP A 68 -1.12 13.08 5.30
C ASP A 68 -1.77 11.99 4.42
N TYR A 69 -0.95 11.15 3.80
CA TYR A 69 -1.43 9.94 3.11
C TYR A 69 -2.23 9.03 4.06
N PHE A 70 -1.71 8.73 5.25
CA PHE A 70 -2.41 7.89 6.23
C PHE A 70 -3.56 8.61 6.94
N ARG A 71 -3.58 9.94 6.96
CA ARG A 71 -4.76 10.72 7.40
C ARG A 71 -5.93 10.60 6.43
N LYS A 72 -5.66 10.49 5.12
CA LYS A 72 -6.70 10.20 4.10
C LYS A 72 -7.32 8.82 4.30
N TRP A 73 -6.53 7.85 4.77
CA TRP A 73 -6.96 6.47 5.00
C TRP A 73 -6.59 6.00 6.41
N PRO A 74 -7.35 6.40 7.44
CA PRO A 74 -7.01 6.06 8.83
C PRO A 74 -6.98 4.54 9.02
N PRO A 75 -5.90 3.98 9.61
CA PRO A 75 -5.80 2.55 9.84
C PRO A 75 -6.75 2.09 10.95
N PRO A 76 -7.30 0.87 10.86
CA PRO A 76 -7.83 0.19 12.04
C PRO A 76 -6.69 -0.07 13.05
N PRO A 77 -6.96 -0.17 14.37
CA PRO A 77 -5.92 -0.33 15.39
C PRO A 77 -4.93 -1.46 15.12
N ARG A 78 -5.38 -2.57 14.53
CA ARG A 78 -4.52 -3.72 14.17
C ARG A 78 -3.41 -3.39 13.17
N TRP A 79 -3.59 -2.34 12.35
CA TRP A 79 -2.64 -1.91 11.33
C TRP A 79 -1.68 -0.81 11.80
N LEU A 80 -1.81 -0.34 13.05
CA LEU A 80 -0.99 0.78 13.55
C LEU A 80 0.51 0.47 13.49
N THR A 81 0.96 -0.69 13.96
CA THR A 81 2.38 -1.06 13.92
C THR A 81 2.91 -1.06 12.49
N TRP A 82 2.18 -1.67 11.57
CA TRP A 82 2.56 -1.68 10.15
C TRP A 82 2.60 -0.27 9.56
N MET A 83 1.65 0.61 9.90
CA MET A 83 1.66 1.99 9.45
C MET A 83 2.92 2.72 9.94
N LEU A 84 3.30 2.55 11.23
CA LEU A 84 4.50 3.17 11.78
C LEU A 84 5.75 2.71 10.99
N ASP A 85 5.90 1.40 10.75
CA ASP A 85 7.02 0.81 10.01
C ASP A 85 7.11 1.31 8.55
N VAL A 86 5.98 1.72 7.97
CA VAL A 86 5.91 2.20 6.59
C VAL A 86 6.20 3.70 6.49
N VAL A 87 5.89 4.47 7.53
CA VAL A 87 6.15 5.92 7.56
C VAL A 87 7.65 6.23 7.73
N TRP A 88 8.34 5.51 8.61
CA TRP A 88 9.73 5.75 9.04
C TRP A 88 10.66 4.60 8.69
#